data_AF-A0A3C1BS63-F1
#
_entry.id   AF-A0A3C1BS63-F1
#
_cell.length_a   1.000
_cell.length_b   1.000
_cell.length_c   1.000
_cell.angle_alpha   90.00
_cell.angle_beta   90.00
_cell.angle_gamma   90.00
#
_symmetry.space_group_name_H-M   'P 1'
#
loop_
_entity.id
_entity.type
_entity.pdbx_description
1 polymer ?
#
loop_
_entity_poly.entity_id
_entity_poly.type
_entity_poly.pdbx_seq_one_letter_code
_entity_poly.pdbx_strand_id
1 'polypeptide(L)'
;MEQKTRYGVGDIFRIYDRALESYRNVILVRIIITEEHFYLLSMHSFEPWSERVLSTKDIFKKTSLTIDEVSYLADSVDITYLGNAYELKDEFDSMLLNKVAK
;
A
#
# COMPACT_ATOMS: atom_id res chain seq x y z
N MET A 1 -17.91 -0.17 -8.97
CA MET A 1 -16.80 -0.81 -8.25
C MET A 1 -17.24 -1.01 -6.82
N GLU A 2 -17.31 -2.25 -6.34
CA GLU A 2 -17.60 -2.51 -4.93
C GLU A 2 -16.49 -1.94 -4.05
N GLN A 3 -16.86 -1.10 -3.09
CA GLN A 3 -15.91 -0.56 -2.12
C GLN A 3 -15.54 -1.67 -1.14
N LYS A 4 -14.30 -2.15 -1.25
CA LYS A 4 -13.70 -3.06 -0.27
C LYS A 4 -13.77 -2.37 1.10
N THR A 5 -14.30 -3.06 2.11
CA THR A 5 -14.48 -2.49 3.46
C THR A 5 -13.22 -2.63 4.34
N ARG A 6 -12.30 -3.51 3.95
CA ARG A 6 -11.06 -3.81 4.67
C ARG A 6 -9.90 -3.95 3.70
N TYR A 7 -8.79 -3.30 4.02
CA TYR A 7 -7.57 -3.29 3.21
C TYR A 7 -6.41 -3.96 3.93
N GLY A 8 -5.71 -4.85 3.25
CA GLY A 8 -4.62 -5.64 3.81
C GLY A 8 -3.26 -5.26 3.25
N VAL A 9 -2.20 -5.80 3.87
CA VAL A 9 -0.83 -5.67 3.35
C VAL A 9 -0.79 -6.14 1.89
N GLY A 10 -0.08 -5.39 1.05
CA GLY A 10 0.00 -5.62 -0.39
C GLY A 10 -1.09 -4.93 -1.20
N ASP A 11 -2.13 -4.36 -0.57
CA ASP A 11 -3.13 -3.57 -1.29
C ASP A 11 -2.48 -2.31 -1.89
N ILE A 12 -2.77 -2.05 -3.16
CA ILE A 12 -2.23 -0.96 -3.95
C ILE A 12 -3.30 0.13 -4.11
N PHE A 13 -2.89 1.37 -3.93
CA PHE A 13 -3.74 2.54 -4.08
C PHE A 13 -3.10 3.53 -5.03
N ARG A 14 -3.95 4.24 -5.78
CA ARG A 14 -3.59 5.41 -6.55
C ARG A 14 -4.00 6.65 -5.77
N ILE A 15 -3.04 7.53 -5.53
CA ILE A 15 -3.21 8.78 -4.78
C ILE A 15 -2.74 9.94 -5.65
N TYR A 16 -3.43 11.07 -5.60
CA TYR A 16 -2.99 12.30 -6.26
C TYR A 16 -1.93 13.02 -5.42
N ASP A 17 -0.70 13.09 -5.94
CA ASP A 17 0.39 13.88 -5.40
C ASP A 17 0.19 15.36 -5.78
N ARG A 18 -0.10 16.20 -4.80
CA ARG A 18 -0.28 17.64 -5.02
C ARG A 18 1.03 18.37 -5.26
N ALA A 19 2.15 17.87 -4.72
CA ALA A 19 3.45 18.51 -4.91
C ALA A 19 3.98 18.31 -6.33
N LEU A 20 3.68 17.15 -6.92
CA LEU A 20 4.10 16.77 -8.27
C LEU A 20 2.99 16.84 -9.33
N GLU A 21 1.80 17.33 -8.95
CA GLU A 21 0.59 17.39 -9.79
C GLU A 21 0.34 16.12 -10.61
N SER A 22 0.50 14.96 -9.98
CA SER A 22 0.46 13.67 -10.68
C SER A 22 -0.05 12.55 -9.79
N TYR A 23 -0.62 11.52 -10.41
CA TYR A 23 -1.02 10.33 -9.66
C TYR A 23 0.17 9.42 -9.42
N ARG A 24 0.26 8.90 -8.20
CA ARG A 24 1.26 7.92 -7.77
C ARG A 24 0.59 6.67 -7.24
N ASN A 25 1.25 5.54 -7.45
CA ASN A 25 0.84 4.27 -6.88
C ASN A 25 1.64 4.03 -5.61
N VAL A 26 0.92 3.69 -4.54
CA VAL A 26 1.48 3.32 -3.25
C VAL A 26 0.98 1.94 -2.85
N ILE A 27 1.73 1.27 -1.99
CA ILE A 27 1.40 -0.06 -1.49
C ILE A 27 1.33 -0.03 0.05
N LEU A 28 0.31 -0.66 0.61
CA LEU A 28 0.16 -0.83 2.06
C LEU A 28 1.14 -1.89 2.55
N VAL A 29 2.02 -1.48 3.46
CA VAL A 29 3.03 -2.33 4.07
C VAL A 29 2.88 -2.36 5.57
N ARG A 30 3.47 -3.40 6.16
CA ARG A 30 3.48 -3.62 7.61
C ARG A 30 4.87 -4.00 8.07
N ILE A 31 5.26 -3.48 9.22
CA ILE A 31 6.43 -3.95 9.98
C ILE A 31 6.02 -4.29 11.42
N ILE A 32 6.63 -5.35 11.99
CA ILE A 32 6.39 -5.79 13.37
C ILE A 32 7.75 -5.76 14.09
N ILE A 33 7.89 -4.89 15.09
CA ILE A 33 9.10 -4.79 15.92
C ILE A 33 8.71 -5.02 17.38
N THR A 34 8.29 -3.95 18.07
CA THR A 34 7.71 -3.97 19.42
C THR A 34 6.19 -3.78 19.38
N GLU A 35 5.71 -3.13 18.32
CA GLU A 35 4.32 -2.92 17.97
C GLU A 35 4.17 -3.23 16.47
N GLU A 36 2.94 -3.37 16.00
CA GLU A 36 2.63 -3.53 14.57
C GLU A 36 2.37 -2.15 13.97
N HIS A 37 3.10 -1.82 12.91
CA HIS A 37 3.04 -0.53 12.24
C HIS A 37 2.61 -0.69 10.79
N PHE A 38 1.60 0.08 10.40
CA PHE A 38 1.13 0.20 9.02
C PHE A 38 1.52 1.55 8.43
N TYR A 39 2.00 1.53 7.20
CA TYR A 39 2.35 2.72 6.44
C TYR A 39 2.24 2.45 4.94
N LEU A 40 2.24 3.53 4.15
CA LEU A 40 2.19 3.45 2.69
C LEU A 40 3.60 3.68 2.13
N LEU A 41 3.99 2.84 1.17
CA LEU A 41 5.26 2.94 0.46
C LEU A 41 5.01 3.38 -0.99
N SER A 42 5.77 4.35 -1.48
CA SER A 42 5.78 4.70 -2.91
C SER A 42 6.30 3.53 -3.73
N MET A 43 5.56 3.08 -4.75
CA MET A 43 6.02 2.04 -5.66
C MET A 43 7.07 2.54 -6.67
N HIS A 44 7.28 3.85 -6.77
CA HIS A 44 8.29 4.44 -7.66
C HIS A 44 9.64 4.63 -6.97
N SER A 45 9.65 5.17 -5.75
CA SER A 45 10.89 5.49 -5.02
C SER A 45 11.23 4.47 -3.94
N PHE A 46 10.29 3.61 -3.54
CA PHE A 46 10.42 2.73 -2.38
C PHE A 46 10.70 3.48 -1.07
N GLU A 47 10.28 4.75 -1.00
CA GLU A 47 10.31 5.56 0.20
C GLU A 47 8.90 5.63 0.82
N PRO A 48 8.80 5.92 2.13
CA PRO A 48 7.51 6.20 2.76
C PRO A 48 6.76 7.30 2.01
N TRP A 49 5.48 7.05 1.72
CA TRP A 49 4.63 8.03 1.05
C TRP A 49 4.42 9.30 1.90
N SER A 50 4.29 9.10 3.21
CA SER A 50 4.17 10.17 4.20
C SER A 50 4.86 9.74 5.49
N GLU A 51 5.02 10.68 6.42
CA GLU A 51 5.51 10.38 7.78
C GLU A 51 4.46 9.69 8.66
N ARG A 52 3.23 9.49 8.16
CA ARG A 52 2.12 8.96 8.95
C ARG A 52 2.22 7.44 9.07
N VAL A 53 2.07 6.98 10.30
CA VAL A 53 2.13 5.57 10.67
C VAL A 53 0.94 5.26 11.57
N LEU A 54 0.31 4.12 11.35
CA LEU A 54 -0.70 3.57 12.26
C LEU A 54 -0.10 2.41 13.05
N SER A 55 0.01 2.58 14.36
CA SER A 55 0.59 1.60 15.26
C SER A 55 -0.47 0.90 16.11
N THR A 56 -0.33 -0.41 16.33
CA THR A 56 -1.14 -1.18 17.28
C THR A 56 -0.24 -2.01 18.18
N LYS A 57 -0.53 -1.98 19.48
CA LYS A 57 0.18 -2.76 20.50
C LYS A 57 -0.13 -4.25 20.43
N ASP A 58 -1.27 -4.60 19.85
CA ASP A 58 -1.71 -6.00 19.72
C ASP A 58 -1.36 -6.52 18.33
N ILE A 59 -0.18 -7.15 18.23
CA ILE A 59 0.46 -7.63 16.99
C ILE A 59 -0.30 -8.75 16.26
N PHE A 60 -1.38 -9.27 16.84
CA PHE A 60 -2.18 -10.34 16.22
C PHE A 60 -3.62 -9.92 15.91
N LYS A 61 -4.08 -8.76 16.39
CA LYS A 61 -5.51 -8.41 16.36
C LYS A 61 -5.92 -7.61 15.14
N LYS A 62 -5.00 -6.88 14.51
CA LYS A 62 -5.32 -5.98 13.41
C LYS A 62 -4.49 -6.28 12.18
N THR A 63 -5.05 -7.09 11.29
CA THR A 63 -4.42 -7.48 10.01
C THR A 63 -4.90 -6.64 8.81
N SER A 64 -5.85 -5.73 9.04
CA SER A 64 -6.44 -4.89 7.98
C SER A 64 -6.85 -3.51 8.48
N LEU A 65 -6.93 -2.56 7.54
CA LEU A 65 -7.29 -1.16 7.75
C LEU A 65 -8.64 -0.84 7.12
N THR A 66 -9.32 0.17 7.65
CA THR A 66 -10.47 0.81 6.99
C THR A 66 -10.02 1.82 5.92
N ILE A 67 -10.93 2.31 5.09
CA ILE A 67 -10.60 3.38 4.13
C ILE A 67 -10.18 4.68 4.82
N ASP A 68 -10.75 5.02 5.97
CA ASP A 68 -10.39 6.22 6.73
C ASP A 68 -8.95 6.12 7.27
N GLU A 69 -8.54 4.91 7.67
CA GLU A 69 -7.18 4.62 8.13
C GLU A 69 -6.18 4.69 6.97
N VAL A 70 -6.54 4.18 5.79
CA VAL A 70 -5.73 4.34 4.58
C VAL A 70 -5.65 5.83 4.19
N SER A 71 -6.75 6.57 4.30
CA SER A 71 -6.80 8.01 4.02
C SER A 71 -5.94 8.82 4.97
N TYR A 72 -5.94 8.43 6.24
CA TYR A 72 -5.01 8.98 7.20
C TYR A 72 -3.56 8.77 6.74
N LEU A 73 -3.15 7.55 6.40
CA LEU A 73 -1.79 7.26 5.93
C LEU A 73 -1.43 7.99 4.61
N ALA A 74 -2.40 8.12 3.71
CA ALA A 74 -2.25 8.75 2.40
C ALA A 74 -2.10 10.28 2.46
N ASP A 75 -2.48 10.89 3.59
CA ASP A 75 -2.72 12.34 3.70
C ASP A 75 -3.59 12.90 2.57
N SER A 76 -4.59 12.11 2.17
CA SER A 76 -5.50 12.44 1.08
C SER A 76 -6.83 11.74 1.30
N VAL A 77 -7.90 12.35 0.80
CA VAL A 77 -9.23 11.73 0.67
C VAL A 77 -9.49 11.22 -0.74
N ASP A 78 -8.65 11.60 -1.70
CA ASP A 78 -8.71 11.15 -3.09
C ASP A 78 -7.79 9.95 -3.27
N ILE A 79 -8.37 8.76 -3.07
CA ILE A 79 -7.69 7.48 -3.09
C ILE A 79 -8.52 6.49 -3.89
N THR A 80 -7.88 5.85 -4.87
CA THR A 80 -8.49 4.79 -5.65
C THR A 80 -7.79 3.47 -5.37
N TYR A 81 -8.53 2.46 -4.92
CA TYR A 81 -8.01 1.09 -4.78
C TYR A 81 -7.77 0.47 -6.17
N LEU A 82 -6.60 -0.12 -6.37
CA LEU A 82 -6.19 -0.72 -7.65
C LEU A 82 -6.16 -2.26 -7.64
N GLY A 83 -6.04 -2.90 -6.48
CA GLY A 83 -5.88 -4.35 -6.36
C GLY A 83 -4.88 -4.73 -5.27
N ASN A 84 -4.53 -6.02 -5.17
CA ASN A 84 -3.48 -6.48 -4.27
C ASN A 84 -2.26 -6.98 -5.06
N ALA A 85 -1.04 -6.62 -4.63
CA ALA A 85 0.20 -7.03 -5.28
C ALA A 85 0.36 -8.56 -5.38
N TYR A 86 -0.20 -9.31 -4.44
CA TYR A 86 -0.18 -10.78 -4.47
C TYR A 86 -0.93 -11.35 -5.68
N GLU A 87 -1.99 -10.68 -6.13
CA GLU A 87 -2.78 -11.09 -7.30
C GLU A 87 -1.98 -10.93 -8.61
N LEU A 88 -0.97 -10.04 -8.60
CA LEU A 88 -0.08 -9.78 -9.74
C LEU A 88 1.19 -10.66 -9.72
N LYS A 89 1.34 -11.55 -8.73
CA LYS A 89 2.55 -12.32 -8.50
C LYS A 89 3.00 -13.08 -9.76
N ASP A 90 2.10 -13.81 -10.39
CA ASP A 90 2.47 -14.70 -11.50
C ASP A 90 2.88 -13.92 -12.77
N GLU A 91 2.26 -12.77 -13.00
CA GLU A 91 2.65 -11.83 -14.06
C GLU A 91 4.04 -11.24 -13.78
N PHE A 92 4.28 -10.83 -12.53
CA PHE A 92 5.56 -10.27 -12.10
C PHE A 92 6.70 -11.30 -12.21
N ASP A 93 6.48 -12.51 -11.72
CA ASP A 93 7.42 -13.64 -11.79
C ASP A 93 7.75 -13.94 -13.26
N SER A 94 6.73 -14.02 -14.12
CA SER A 94 6.91 -14.25 -15.56
C SER A 94 7.71 -13.15 -16.24
N MET A 95 7.44 -11.87 -15.92
CA MET A 95 8.19 -10.73 -16.45
C MET A 95 9.67 -10.76 -16.06
N LEU A 96 9.97 -11.10 -14.81
CA LEU A 96 11.34 -11.19 -14.31
C LEU A 96 12.11 -12.34 -14.98
N LEU A 97 11.52 -13.53 -15.07
CA LEU A 97 12.13 -14.69 -15.72
C LEU A 97 12.42 -14.41 -17.21
N ASN A 98 11.50 -13.76 -17.92
CA ASN A 98 11.69 -13.39 -19.33
C ASN A 98 12.77 -12.33 -19.55
N LYS A 99 13.07 -11.50 -18.54
CA LYS A 99 14.17 -10.52 -18.59
C LYS A 99 15.54 -11.16 -18.39
N VAL A 100 15.63 -12.21 -17.57
CA VAL A 100 16.89 -12.91 -17.25
C VAL A 100 17.25 -13.95 -18.32
N ALA A 101 16.26 -14.46 -19.06
CA ALA A 101 16.46 -15.41 -20.15
C ALA A 101 16.97 -14.78 -21.47
N LYS A 102 17.19 -13.46 -21.50
CA LYS A 102 17.83 -12.71 -22.60
C LYS A 102 19.23 -12.30 -22.21
#